data_AF-A0AA39R0F9-F1
#
_entry.id   AF-A0AA39R0F9-F1
#
_cell.length_a   1.000
_cell.length_b   1.000
_cell.length_c   1.000
_cell.angle_alpha   90.00
_cell.angle_beta   90.00
_cell.angle_gamma   90.00
#
_symmetry.space_group_name_H-M   'P 1'
#
loop_
_entity.id
_entity.type
_entity.pdbx_description
1 polymer ?
#
loop_
_entity_poly.entity_id
_entity_poly.type
_entity_poly.pdbx_seq_one_letter_code
_entity_poly.pdbx_strand_id
1 'polypeptide(L)' 'MPVFVLHGFRWPRTSIRHHVILNNVDDAAPNYIMQSTTPDALRASFTDRWPDIMAHLPKLQFIEMHDPTDCSQGF' A
#
# COMPACT_ATOMS: atom_id res chain seq x y z
N MET A 1 13.71 -3.49 2.44
CA MET A 1 12.67 -4.44 2.00
C MET A 1 11.90 -3.76 0.87
N PRO A 2 11.14 -4.46 0.00
CA PRO A 2 10.49 -3.81 -1.14
C PRO A 2 9.59 -2.63 -0.73
N VAL A 3 9.57 -1.59 -1.56
CA VAL A 3 8.79 -0.36 -1.39
C VAL A 3 7.62 -0.39 -2.37
N PHE A 4 6.44 -0.02 -1.91
CA PHE A 4 5.28 0.04 -2.78
C PHE A 4 5.18 1.42 -3.40
N VAL A 5 4.97 1.47 -4.71
CA VAL A 5 4.72 2.72 -5.42
C VAL A 5 3.22 2.91 -5.48
N LEU A 6 2.76 4.02 -4.90
CA LEU A 6 1.41 4.52 -5.03
C LEU A 6 1.47 5.79 -5.89
N HIS A 7 0.98 5.72 -7.13
CA HIS A 7 0.92 6.87 -8.04
C HIS A 7 2.28 7.61 -8.21
N GLY A 8 3.37 6.87 -8.37
CA GLY A 8 4.72 7.44 -8.53
C GLY A 8 5.42 7.84 -7.22
N PHE A 9 4.73 7.79 -6.07
CA PHE A 9 5.32 8.02 -4.76
C PHE A 9 5.68 6.71 -4.06
N ARG A 10 6.86 6.69 -3.43
CA ARG A 10 7.32 5.57 -2.61
C ARG A 10 6.60 5.57 -1.27
N TRP A 11 5.86 4.51 -0.99
CA TRP A 11 5.20 4.31 0.28
C TRP A 11 5.88 3.20 1.08
N PRO A 12 6.43 3.51 2.28
CA PRO A 12 7.01 2.48 3.13
C PRO A 12 5.98 1.45 3.56
N ARG A 13 6.36 0.17 3.52
CA ARG A 13 5.51 -0.95 3.94
C ARG A 13 4.97 -0.80 5.37
N THR A 14 5.75 -0.19 6.27
CA THR A 14 5.33 0.09 7.65
C THR A 14 4.08 0.98 7.70
N SER A 15 4.01 1.99 6.85
CA SER A 15 2.86 2.90 6.78
C SER A 15 1.60 2.19 6.30
N ILE A 16 1.74 1.22 5.38
CA ILE A 16 0.60 0.41 4.92
C ILE A 16 0.12 -0.53 6.02
N ARG A 17 1.04 -1.14 6.77
CA ARG A 17 0.70 -1.93 7.95
C ARG A 17 -0.05 -1.10 8.99
N HIS A 18 0.40 0.12 9.27
CA HIS A 18 -0.29 1.03 10.19
C HIS A 18 -1.71 1.35 9.69
N HIS A 19 -1.87 1.62 8.39
CA HIS A 19 -3.19 1.85 7.81
C HIS A 19 -4.13 0.65 8.01
N VAL A 20 -3.66 -0.58 7.73
CA VAL A 20 -4.47 -1.79 7.90
C VAL A 20 -4.90 -1.98 9.36
N ILE A 21 -3.96 -1.83 10.31
CA ILE A 21 -4.23 -2.02 11.75
C ILE A 21 -5.18 -0.95 12.28
N LEU A 22 -4.90 0.33 12.01
CA LEU A 22 -5.68 1.44 12.58
C LEU A 22 -7.11 1.50 12.04
N ASN A 23 -7.35 0.88 10.89
CA ASN A 23 -8.61 0.97 10.18
C ASN A 23 -9.33 -0.37 10.03
N ASN A 24 -8.82 -1.44 10.69
CA ASN A 24 -9.37 -2.79 10.65
C ASN A 24 -9.73 -3.25 9.23
N VAL A 25 -8.75 -3.16 8.32
CA VAL A 25 -8.95 -3.60 6.92
C VAL A 25 -8.76 -5.12 6.85
N ASP A 26 -9.82 -5.87 7.17
CA ASP A 26 -9.77 -7.32 7.39
C ASP A 26 -9.29 -8.11 6.16
N ASP A 27 -9.67 -7.70 4.96
CA ASP A 27 -9.32 -8.39 3.70
C ASP A 27 -7.94 -8.03 3.13
N ALA A 28 -7.15 -7.23 3.87
CA ALA A 28 -5.82 -6.82 3.48
C ALA A 28 -4.73 -7.67 4.15
N ALA A 29 -3.80 -8.19 3.34
CA ALA A 29 -2.54 -8.74 3.82
C ALA A 29 -1.44 -7.66 3.75
N PRO A 30 -1.16 -6.90 4.83
CA PRO A 30 -0.21 -5.76 4.78
C PRO A 30 1.23 -6.17 4.48
N ASN A 31 1.52 -7.47 4.59
CA ASN A 31 2.80 -8.05 4.23
C ASN A 31 2.93 -8.42 2.74
N TYR A 32 1.80 -8.55 2.05
CA TYR A 32 1.68 -9.10 0.70
C TYR A 32 0.66 -8.26 -0.08
N ILE A 33 1.03 -7.03 -0.41
CA ILE A 33 0.11 -6.09 -1.06
C ILE A 33 -0.26 -6.53 -2.47
N MET A 34 0.62 -7.23 -3.17
CA MET A 34 0.32 -7.77 -4.51
C MET A 34 -0.59 -9.02 -4.45
N GLN A 35 -0.91 -9.54 -3.26
CA GLN A 35 -1.89 -10.62 -3.13
C GLN A 35 -3.28 -10.12 -3.54
N SER A 36 -4.01 -10.91 -4.32
CA SER A 36 -5.17 -10.47 -5.11
C SER A 36 -6.21 -9.61 -4.38
N THR A 37 -6.48 -9.84 -3.10
CA THR A 37 -7.53 -9.11 -2.35
C THR A 37 -7.03 -7.80 -1.73
N THR A 38 -5.73 -7.68 -1.45
CA THR A 38 -5.19 -6.57 -0.68
C THR A 38 -5.30 -5.21 -1.39
N PRO A 39 -4.98 -5.07 -2.69
CA PRO A 39 -5.10 -3.80 -3.39
C PRO A 39 -6.53 -3.27 -3.39
N ASP A 40 -7.50 -4.16 -3.58
CA ASP A 40 -8.91 -3.80 -3.61
C ASP A 40 -9.43 -3.44 -2.22
N ALA A 41 -9.05 -4.18 -1.18
CA ALA A 41 -9.38 -3.86 0.20
C ALA A 41 -8.82 -2.49 0.63
N LEU A 42 -7.56 -2.20 0.28
CA LEU A 42 -6.95 -0.90 0.55
C LEU A 42 -7.62 0.23 -0.24
N ARG A 43 -7.91 0.01 -1.52
CA ARG A 43 -8.59 1.00 -2.37
C ARG A 43 -10.00 1.31 -1.86
N ALA A 44 -10.75 0.29 -1.43
CA ALA A 44 -12.06 0.45 -0.81
C ALA A 44 -11.94 1.28 0.49
N SER A 45 -10.99 0.92 1.36
CA SER A 45 -10.72 1.65 2.61
C SER A 45 -10.39 3.12 2.37
N PHE A 46 -9.56 3.43 1.36
CA PHE A 46 -9.24 4.82 1.01
C PHE A 46 -10.41 5.59 0.42
N THR A 47 -11.22 4.92 -0.40
CA THR A 47 -12.40 5.53 -1.03
C THR A 47 -13.45 5.91 0.00
N ASP A 48 -13.62 5.07 1.03
CA ASP A 48 -14.54 5.32 2.14
C ASP A 48 -14.08 6.49 3.03
N ARG A 49 -12.79 6.50 3.41
CA ARG A 49 -12.25 7.50 4.37
C ARG A 49 -11.83 8.82 3.76
N TRP A 50 -11.31 8.80 2.54
CA TRP A 50 -10.75 9.98 1.87
C TRP A 50 -11.29 10.13 0.45
N PRO A 51 -12.62 10.24 0.28
CA PRO A 51 -13.25 10.31 -1.03
C PRO A 51 -12.74 11.52 -1.84
N ASP A 52 -12.54 12.66 -1.19
CA ASP A 52 -12.02 13.88 -1.83
C ASP A 52 -10.62 13.67 -2.42
N ILE A 53 -9.73 12.98 -1.70
CA ILE A 53 -8.37 12.67 -2.17
C ILE A 53 -8.44 11.64 -3.30
N MET A 54 -9.25 10.60 -3.13
CA MET A 54 -9.40 9.52 -4.10
C MET A 54 -10.01 9.99 -5.43
N ALA A 55 -10.83 11.04 -5.43
CA ALA A 55 -11.31 11.69 -6.66
C ALA A 55 -10.18 12.23 -7.54
N HIS A 56 -9.04 12.62 -6.94
CA HIS A 56 -7.85 13.09 -7.66
C HIS A 56 -6.92 11.94 -8.09
N LEU A 57 -7.22 10.70 -7.70
CA LEU A 57 -6.39 9.51 -7.95
C LEU A 57 -7.16 8.39 -8.69
N PRO A 58 -7.82 8.66 -9.83
CA PRO A 58 -8.67 7.66 -10.51
C PRO A 58 -7.89 6.46 -11.08
N LYS A 59 -6.57 6.58 -11.23
CA LYS A 59 -5.67 5.53 -11.73
C LYS A 59 -4.73 5.00 -10.65
N LEU A 60 -5.17 5.03 -9.39
CA LEU A 60 -4.38 4.51 -8.29
C LEU A 60 -4.06 3.03 -8.52
N GLN A 61 -2.77 2.70 -8.51
CA GLN A 61 -2.29 1.33 -8.61
C GLN A 61 -1.28 1.09 -7.51
N PHE A 62 -1.29 -0.13 -6.97
CA PHE A 62 -0.28 -0.60 -6.04
C PHE A 62 0.72 -1.44 -6.84
N ILE A 63 1.97 -1.02 -6.85
CA ILE A 63 3.04 -1.72 -7.56
C ILE A 63 4.16 -1.99 -6.56
N GLU A 64 4.58 -3.24 -6.45
CA GLU A 64 5.77 -3.61 -5.69
C GLU A 64 7.03 -3.24 -6.47
N MET A 65 7.92 -2.47 -5.84
CA MET A 65 9.19 -2.07 -6.42
C MET A 65 10.33 -2.45 -5.47
N HIS A 66 11.46 -2.84 -6.07
CA HIS A 66 12.70 -3.03 -5.32
C HIS A 66 13.11 -1.72 -4.65
N ASP A 67 13.43 -1.76 -3.36
CA ASP A 67 13.97 -0.62 -2.64
C ASP A 67 15.49 -0.59 -2.80
N PRO A 68 16.07 0.38 -3.54
CA PRO A 68 17.51 0.46 -3.73
C PRO A 68 18.28 0.79 -2.45
N THR A 69 17.59 1.28 -1.41
CA THR A 69 18.17 1.55 -0.09
C THR A 69 18.05 0.37 0.86
N ASP A 70 17.47 -0.74 0.39
CA ASP A 70 17.44 -2.00 1.13
C ASP A 70 18.82 -2.65 1.18
N CYS A 71 19.64 -2.22 2.13
CA CYS A 71 20.93 -2.83 2.42
C CYS A 71 20.83 -4.12 3.24
N SER A 72 19.65 -4.76 3.37
CA SER A 72 19.53 -6.06 4.06
C SER A 72 20.18 -7.23 3.29
N GLN A 73 20.85 -6.97 2.17
CA GLN A 73 21.83 -7.89 1.58
C GLN A 73 23.17 -7.76 2.30
N GLY A 74 23.30 -8.38 3.47
CA GLY A 74 24.58 -8.46 4.15
C GLY A 74 24.48 -8.81 5.62
N PHE A 75 24.09 -10.04 5.92
CA PHE A 75 24.63 -10.90 6.99
C PHE A 75 24.32 -12.37 6.64
#